data_AF-A0A453QVA9-F1
#
_entry.id   AF-A0A453QVA9-F1
#
_cell.length_a   1.000
_cell.length_b   1.000
_cell.length_c   1.000
_cell.angle_alpha   90.00
_cell.angle_beta   90.00
_cell.angle_gamma   90.00
#
_symmetry.space_group_name_H-M   'P 1'
#
loop_
_entity.id
_entity.type
_entity.pdbx_description
1 polymer ?
#
loop_
_entity_poly.entity_id
_entity_poly.type
_entity_poly.pdbx_seq_one_letter_code
_entity_poly.pdbx_strand_id
1 'polypeptide(L)'
;FGDDDLSGFRGLVLDLSYRPVNVVCWKRAICLEFMEKADVLEYYDQTVSSPSGSFYIPAVLRVPQLLQVVKRRRVKHCLSRKNILFRDGFSCQYCSSEDDLTIDHVIPASRGGKWEWENLGNCML
;
A
#
# COMPACT_ATOMS: atom_id res chain seq x y z
N PHE A 1 -22.29 -14.67 -2.33
CA PHE A 1 -22.39 -13.75 -3.47
C PHE A 1 -23.47 -12.75 -3.15
N GLY A 2 -23.14 -11.73 -2.37
CA GLY A 2 -24.09 -10.74 -1.87
C GLY A 2 -23.58 -9.37 -2.29
N ASP A 3 -24.34 -8.77 -3.18
CA ASP A 3 -24.30 -7.41 -3.70
C ASP A 3 -23.21 -6.46 -3.19
N ASP A 4 -22.40 -5.99 -4.15
CA ASP A 4 -21.53 -4.81 -4.07
C ASP A 4 -22.36 -3.50 -4.01
N ASP A 5 -23.63 -3.52 -3.59
CA ASP A 5 -24.53 -2.35 -3.52
C ASP A 5 -23.99 -1.29 -2.55
N LEU A 6 -23.25 -1.73 -1.54
CA LEU A 6 -22.61 -0.83 -0.58
C LEU A 6 -21.28 -0.23 -1.08
N SER A 7 -20.77 -0.64 -2.24
CA SER A 7 -19.47 -0.18 -2.77
C SER A 7 -19.42 1.32 -3.09
N GLY A 8 -20.59 1.94 -3.29
CA GLY A 8 -20.74 3.39 -3.47
C GLY A 8 -20.50 4.21 -2.20
N PHE A 9 -20.69 3.63 -1.01
CA PHE A 9 -20.56 4.37 0.25
C PHE A 9 -19.11 4.61 0.62
N ARG A 10 -18.80 5.87 0.93
CA ARG A 10 -17.46 6.34 1.25
C ARG A 10 -17.50 7.20 2.50
N GLY A 11 -16.55 6.98 3.41
CA GLY A 11 -16.36 7.82 4.57
C GLY A 11 -15.39 8.95 4.28
N LEU A 12 -15.77 10.19 4.56
CA LEU A 12 -14.86 11.33 4.57
C LEU A 12 -14.07 11.33 5.88
N VAL A 13 -12.74 11.42 5.78
CA VAL A 13 -11.85 11.50 6.94
C VAL A 13 -11.35 12.92 7.10
N LEU A 14 -11.62 13.49 8.27
CA LEU A 14 -11.23 14.82 8.71
C LEU A 14 -10.09 14.77 9.72
N ASP A 15 -9.28 15.82 9.73
CA ASP A 15 -8.30 16.06 10.79
C ASP A 15 -8.95 16.76 12.00
N LEU A 16 -8.18 16.98 13.06
CA LEU A 16 -8.59 17.75 14.26
C LEU A 16 -9.07 19.18 13.92
N SER A 17 -8.56 19.77 12.84
CA SER A 17 -9.01 21.08 12.34
C SER A 17 -10.20 21.01 11.37
N TYR A 18 -10.91 19.89 11.29
CA TYR A 18 -12.04 19.65 10.38
C TYR A 18 -11.70 19.82 8.89
N ARG A 19 -10.42 19.72 8.54
CA ARG A 19 -9.97 19.77 7.15
C ARG A 19 -10.10 18.38 6.52
N PRO A 20 -10.60 18.27 5.27
CA PRO A 20 -10.71 17.00 4.58
C PRO A 20 -9.30 16.47 4.25
N VAL A 21 -9.00 15.26 4.72
CA VAL A 21 -7.68 14.64 4.59
C VAL A 21 -7.70 13.56 3.52
N ASN A 22 -8.70 12.69 3.56
CA ASN A 22 -8.78 11.52 2.69
C ASN A 22 -10.21 10.99 2.66
N VAL A 23 -10.52 10.20 1.63
CA VAL A 23 -11.78 9.46 1.53
C VAL A 23 -11.47 7.97 1.63
N VAL A 24 -12.23 7.23 2.44
CA VAL A 24 -12.06 5.79 2.66
C VAL A 24 -13.34 5.05 2.24
N CYS A 25 -13.22 3.76 1.90
CA CYS A 25 -14.40 2.93 1.67
C CYS A 25 -15.13 2.66 2.99
N TRP A 26 -16.45 2.38 2.90
CA TRP A 26 -17.30 2.09 4.07
C TRP A 26 -16.72 1.01 4.99
N LYS A 27 -16.16 -0.08 4.45
CA LYS A 27 -15.54 -1.17 5.25
C LYS A 27 -14.44 -0.62 6.16
N ARG A 28 -13.62 0.28 5.62
CA ARG A 28 -12.50 0.87 6.35
C ARG A 28 -12.96 1.93 7.33
N ALA A 29 -14.04 2.67 7.03
CA ALA A 29 -14.67 3.58 7.98
C ALA A 29 -15.18 2.83 9.23
N ILE A 30 -15.89 1.71 9.04
CA ILE A 30 -16.34 0.84 10.14
C ILE A 30 -15.15 0.32 10.95
N CYS A 31 -14.09 -0.16 10.29
CA CYS A 31 -12.89 -0.59 11.02
C CYS A 31 -12.26 0.53 11.86
N LEU A 32 -12.28 1.78 11.40
CA LEU A 32 -11.69 2.90 12.14
C LEU A 32 -12.48 3.22 13.42
N GLU A 33 -13.80 3.16 13.34
CA GLU A 33 -14.71 3.29 14.48
C GLU A 33 -14.52 2.14 15.48
N PHE A 34 -14.60 0.88 15.02
CA PHE A 34 -14.47 -0.30 15.89
C PHE A 34 -13.11 -0.43 16.58
N MET A 35 -12.06 0.13 15.97
CA MET A 35 -10.74 0.17 16.57
C MET A 35 -10.53 1.36 17.51
N GLU A 36 -11.56 2.20 17.74
CA GLU A 36 -11.50 3.45 18.50
C GLU A 36 -10.40 4.40 18.00
N LYS A 37 -10.15 4.39 16.69
CA LYS A 37 -9.10 5.20 16.05
C LYS A 37 -9.64 6.46 15.39
N ALA A 38 -10.95 6.58 15.27
CA ALA A 38 -11.62 7.73 14.72
C ALA A 38 -12.92 7.98 15.47
N ASP A 39 -13.25 9.25 15.68
CA ASP A 39 -14.57 9.67 16.16
C ASP A 39 -15.50 9.78 14.96
N VAL A 40 -16.68 9.18 15.04
CA VAL A 40 -17.70 9.37 14.01
C VAL A 40 -18.47 10.66 14.27
N LEU A 41 -18.60 11.50 13.25
CA LEU A 41 -19.37 12.74 13.30
C LEU A 41 -20.76 12.56 12.69
N GLU A 42 -20.85 11.77 11.61
CA GLU A 42 -22.12 11.47 10.93
C GLU A 42 -22.13 10.04 10.40
N TYR A 43 -23.33 9.47 10.34
CA TYR A 43 -23.61 8.16 9.76
C TYR A 43 -24.52 8.31 8.54
N TYR A 44 -24.45 7.35 7.62
CA TYR A 44 -25.46 7.18 6.58
C TYR A 44 -26.73 6.53 7.15
N ASP A 45 -27.87 6.82 6.54
CA ASP A 45 -29.15 6.16 6.85
C ASP A 45 -29.15 4.67 6.51
N GLN A 46 -28.22 4.23 5.65
CA GLN A 46 -28.05 2.84 5.27
C GLN A 46 -27.34 2.05 6.37
N THR A 47 -27.90 0.89 6.72
CA THR A 47 -27.29 -0.08 7.64
C THR A 47 -26.66 -1.24 6.90
N VAL A 48 -25.50 -1.71 7.39
CA VAL A 48 -24.87 -2.95 6.98
C VAL A 48 -25.29 -4.08 7.91
N SER A 49 -25.73 -5.19 7.34
CA SER A 49 -26.03 -6.41 8.08
C SER A 49 -24.76 -7.23 8.30
N SER A 50 -24.49 -7.56 9.55
CA SER A 50 -23.47 -8.50 9.99
C SER A 50 -24.17 -9.72 10.63
N PRO A 51 -23.53 -10.90 10.65
CA PRO A 51 -24.05 -12.06 11.39
C PRO A 51 -24.33 -11.77 12.87
N SER A 52 -23.68 -10.74 13.42
CA SER A 52 -23.77 -10.33 14.82
C SER A 52 -24.68 -9.12 15.07
N GLY A 53 -25.28 -8.52 14.03
CA GLY A 53 -26.17 -7.36 14.15
C GLY A 53 -26.15 -6.42 12.94
N SER A 54 -26.97 -5.37 12.98
CA SER A 54 -26.96 -4.29 11.98
C SER A 54 -26.16 -3.09 12.48
N PHE A 55 -25.32 -2.51 11.61
CA PHE A 55 -24.45 -1.38 11.93
C PHE A 55 -24.65 -0.25 10.94
N TYR A 56 -24.71 0.99 11.40
CA TYR A 56 -24.76 2.15 10.51
C TYR A 56 -23.39 2.40 9.87
N ILE A 57 -23.37 2.88 8.63
CA ILE A 57 -22.11 3.19 7.94
C ILE A 57 -21.65 4.59 8.35
N PRO A 58 -20.42 4.76 8.87
CA PRO A 58 -19.90 6.09 9.17
C PRO A 58 -19.66 6.89 7.87
N ALA A 59 -20.31 8.04 7.75
CA ALA A 59 -20.20 8.95 6.61
C ALA A 59 -19.05 9.95 6.79
N VAL A 60 -18.88 10.49 7.99
CA VAL A 60 -17.83 11.45 8.31
C VAL A 60 -17.13 11.02 9.58
N LEU A 61 -15.80 10.88 9.52
CA LEU A 61 -14.97 10.48 10.64
C LEU A 61 -13.87 11.51 10.88
N ARG A 62 -13.57 11.78 12.16
CA ARG A 62 -12.45 12.62 12.59
C ARG A 62 -11.36 11.73 13.18
N VAL A 63 -10.14 11.85 12.66
CA VAL A 63 -8.99 11.10 13.16
C VAL A 63 -8.03 12.00 13.94
N PRO A 64 -7.57 11.58 15.14
CA PRO A 64 -6.52 12.28 15.85
C PRO A 64 -5.18 11.98 15.17
N GLN A 65 -4.74 12.82 14.21
CA GLN A 65 -3.44 12.94 13.50
C GLN A 65 -2.62 11.68 13.12
N LEU A 66 -2.45 10.68 13.98
CA LEU A 66 -1.59 9.51 13.85
C LEU A 66 -1.87 8.64 12.62
N LEU A 67 -3.10 8.65 12.09
CA LEU A 67 -3.48 7.81 10.96
C LEU A 67 -3.11 8.37 9.58
N GLN A 68 -2.70 9.63 9.49
CA GLN A 68 -2.27 10.24 8.22
C GLN A 68 -0.99 9.58 7.67
N VAL A 69 -0.20 8.96 8.54
CA VAL A 69 1.14 8.45 8.20
C VAL A 69 1.10 7.13 7.42
N VAL A 70 0.00 6.38 7.44
CA VAL A 70 -0.04 4.99 6.94
C VAL A 70 -0.08 4.90 5.41
N LYS A 71 -0.28 6.01 4.68
CA LYS A 71 -0.23 6.06 3.21
C LYS A 71 1.07 6.62 2.63
N ARG A 72 2.11 6.85 3.44
CA ARG A 72 3.46 6.69 2.90
C ARG A 72 3.65 5.19 2.70
N ARG A 73 3.13 4.67 1.58
CA ARG A 73 3.68 3.46 0.96
C ARG A 73 5.18 3.72 0.98
N ARG A 74 5.89 3.14 1.95
CA ARG A 74 7.31 2.91 1.79
C ARG A 74 7.34 2.16 0.47
N VAL A 75 7.73 2.84 -0.59
CA VAL A 75 8.21 2.16 -1.79
C VAL A 75 9.46 1.47 -1.26
N LYS A 76 9.25 0.33 -0.60
CA LYS A 76 10.29 -0.66 -0.47
C LYS A 76 10.53 -0.99 -1.93
N HIS A 77 11.62 -0.47 -2.47
CA HIS A 77 12.22 -1.02 -3.66
C HIS A 77 12.56 -2.46 -3.28
N CYS A 78 11.56 -3.34 -3.39
CA CYS A 78 11.74 -4.76 -3.16
C CYS A 78 12.76 -5.20 -4.19
N LEU A 79 13.79 -5.89 -3.74
CA LEU A 79 14.74 -6.56 -4.61
C LEU A 79 13.96 -7.49 -5.53
N SER A 80 13.82 -7.08 -6.78
CA SER A 80 13.12 -7.83 -7.81
C SER A 80 13.84 -7.59 -9.12
N ARG A 81 13.81 -8.60 -10.01
CA ARG A 81 14.44 -8.53 -11.33
C ARG A 81 14.06 -7.25 -12.07
N LYS A 82 12.78 -6.90 -12.08
CA LYS A 82 12.28 -5.68 -12.74
C LYS A 82 12.92 -4.40 -12.20
N ASN A 83 13.12 -4.30 -10.89
CA ASN A 83 13.69 -3.09 -10.31
C ASN A 83 15.22 -3.01 -10.50
N ILE A 84 15.92 -4.14 -10.58
CA ILE A 84 17.36 -4.18 -10.90
C ILE A 84 17.55 -3.79 -12.37
N LEU A 85 16.75 -4.35 -13.30
CA LEU A 85 16.77 -3.92 -14.70
C LEU A 85 16.46 -2.44 -14.87
N PHE A 86 15.48 -1.93 -14.14
CA PHE A 86 15.13 -0.52 -14.17
C PHE A 86 16.24 0.39 -13.63
N ARG A 87 16.95 -0.02 -12.57
CA ARG A 87 18.11 0.70 -12.03
C ARG A 87 19.25 0.77 -13.05
N ASP A 88 19.52 -0.35 -13.72
CA ASP A 88 20.64 -0.50 -14.66
C ASP A 88 20.27 -0.04 -16.08
N GLY A 89 19.12 0.62 -16.25
CA GLY A 89 18.68 1.19 -17.52
C GLY A 89 18.45 0.15 -18.62
N PHE A 90 18.07 -1.08 -18.27
CA PHE A 90 17.95 -2.21 -19.19
C PHE A 90 19.25 -2.51 -19.97
N SER A 91 20.40 -2.18 -19.38
CA SER A 91 21.71 -2.43 -19.99
C SER A 91 22.59 -3.30 -19.10
N CYS A 92 23.49 -4.07 -19.71
CA CYS A 92 24.50 -4.86 -19.01
C CYS A 92 25.57 -3.94 -18.42
N GLN A 93 25.88 -4.11 -17.13
CA GLN A 93 26.89 -3.30 -16.44
C GLN A 93 28.34 -3.61 -16.87
N TYR A 94 28.56 -4.71 -17.59
CA TYR A 94 29.89 -5.12 -18.05
C TYR A 94 30.14 -4.81 -19.53
N CYS A 95 29.18 -5.11 -20.40
CA CYS A 95 29.35 -4.99 -21.86
C CYS A 95 28.40 -3.98 -22.51
N SER A 96 27.52 -3.34 -21.74
CA SER A 96 26.51 -2.37 -22.23
C SER A 96 25.53 -2.92 -23.28
N SER A 97 25.46 -4.25 -23.45
CA SER A 97 24.45 -4.91 -24.28
C SER A 97 23.06 -4.83 -23.62
N GLU A 98 22.02 -4.78 -24.44
CA GLU A 98 20.61 -4.78 -24.02
C GLU A 98 19.95 -6.17 -24.20
N ASP A 99 20.66 -7.11 -24.82
CA ASP A 99 20.17 -8.46 -25.14
C ASP A 99 20.51 -9.49 -24.03
N ASP A 100 19.61 -10.45 -23.80
CA ASP A 100 19.77 -11.60 -22.87
C ASP A 100 20.32 -11.26 -21.45
N LEU A 101 19.74 -10.23 -20.84
CA LEU A 101 20.12 -9.73 -19.51
C LEU A 101 19.69 -10.69 -18.38
N THR A 102 20.65 -11.14 -17.59
CA THR A 102 20.46 -11.83 -16.31
C THR A 102 20.95 -11.00 -15.13
N ILE A 103 20.62 -11.44 -13.91
CA ILE A 103 21.09 -10.80 -12.69
C ILE A 103 22.24 -11.65 -12.15
N ASP A 104 23.40 -11.06 -11.98
CA ASP A 104 24.57 -11.72 -11.42
C ASP A 104 25.00 -11.10 -10.09
N HIS A 105 25.70 -11.90 -9.27
CA HIS A 105 26.25 -11.43 -8.00
C HIS A 105 27.69 -10.94 -8.19
N VAL A 106 27.97 -9.70 -7.77
CA VAL A 106 29.34 -9.16 -7.78
C VAL A 106 30.26 -10.01 -6.89
N ILE A 107 29.78 -10.39 -5.71
CA ILE A 107 30.39 -11.39 -4.83
C ILE A 107 29.59 -12.68 -4.97
N PRO A 108 30.17 -13.79 -5.47
CA PRO A 108 29.46 -15.05 -5.62
C PRO A 108 28.80 -15.51 -4.32
N ALA A 109 27.61 -16.09 -4.43
CA ALA A 109 26.89 -16.64 -3.27
C ALA A 109 27.73 -17.68 -2.50
N SER A 110 28.56 -18.45 -3.21
CA SER A 110 29.50 -19.43 -2.62
C SER A 110 30.57 -18.80 -1.72
N ARG A 111 30.86 -17.50 -1.88
CA ARG A 111 31.80 -16.72 -1.05
C ARG A 111 31.09 -15.84 -0.02
N GLY A 112 29.81 -16.09 0.24
CA GLY A 112 29.01 -15.34 1.21
C GLY A 112 28.37 -14.06 0.65
N GLY A 113 28.32 -13.90 -0.68
CA GLY A 113 27.61 -12.80 -1.31
C GLY A 113 26.11 -12.84 -1.01
N LYS A 114 25.58 -11.69 -0.57
CA LYS A 114 24.16 -11.55 -0.19
C LYS A 114 23.31 -11.06 -1.35
N TRP A 115 22.00 -11.33 -1.28
CA TRP A 115 21.00 -10.75 -2.17
C TRP A 115 20.66 -9.32 -1.75
N GLU A 116 21.64 -8.43 -1.88
CA GLU A 116 21.54 -7.01 -1.53
C GLU A 116 21.73 -6.16 -2.79
N TRP A 117 21.16 -4.96 -2.80
CA TRP A 117 21.18 -4.04 -3.94
C TRP A 117 22.60 -3.75 -4.42
N GLU A 118 23.56 -3.66 -3.50
CA GLU A 118 24.97 -3.37 -3.78
C GLU A 118 25.70 -4.56 -4.42
N ASN A 119 25.19 -5.78 -4.25
CA ASN A 119 25.85 -7.01 -4.67
C ASN A 119 25.23 -7.64 -5.94
N LEU A 120 24.17 -7.03 -6.50
CA LEU A 120 23.45 -7.55 -7.66
C LEU A 120 23.48 -6.54 -8.80
N GLY A 121 23.78 -7.00 -10.02
CA GLY A 121 23.79 -6.17 -11.22
C GLY A 121 23.40 -6.97 -12.46
N ASN A 122 22.97 -6.25 -13.51
CA ASN A 122 22.67 -6.84 -14.80
C ASN A 122 23.96 -7.31 -15.51
N CYS A 123 23.97 -8.58 -15.93
CA CYS A 123 25.02 -9.18 -16.73
C CYS A 123 24.41 -9.91 -17.94
N MET A 124 25.05 -9.85 -19.10
CA MET A 124 24.66 -10.62 -20.28
C MET A 124 25.10 -12.08 -20.11
N LEU A 125 24.26 -13.04 -20.53
CA LEU A 125 24.62 -14.46 -20.59
C LEU A 125 25.67 -14.76 -21.67
#